data_AF-A0A438NAH3-F1
#
_entry.id   AF-A0A438NAH3-F1
#
_cell.length_a   1.000
_cell.length_b   1.000
_cell.length_c   1.000
_cell.angle_alpha   90.00
_cell.angle_beta   90.00
_cell.angle_gamma   90.00
#
_symmetry.space_group_name_H-M   'P 1'
#
loop_
_entity.id
_entity.type
_entity.pdbx_description
1 polymer ?
#
loop_
_entity_poly.entity_id
_entity_poly.type
_entity_poly.pdbx_seq_one_letter_code
_entity_poly.pdbx_strand_id
1 'polypeptide(L)'
;MVQVFAVPVFFIVFRETLETSIIVSVLLSFLKQQLGPDKDQTVYNKLRKQIWWGTGIGFAICLIIGAGLIGAFYSIGKDSWGPAEYIWEGVFSVVASVIIAIVGAALLRISKLQAKWRVKLAKALEAKDNRNARLGTRFKAWAEKYAMFLLPFITILREGLEAIVFVAGVGLALPASSIPLATVCGLAAGILVGFIIYKCGNMAPLQVFLIISTCFLYLVAAGLFSKAVWYFEANDWNKATGGDAAENGSGPGSYDIRRSVWHVNCCNPELNGGGGWGIFNALFGWQNSATYGSVISYNVFWICVIVGFVLLRFKETKGRWPFTKPKPVDAPSTKRNTSGDETSETSVGPSEKVAHGAKSTEVQSHV
;
A
#
# COMPACT_ATOMS: atom_id res chain seq x y z
N MET A 1 -5.04 -18.41 26.34
CA MET A 1 -6.17 -17.50 26.66
C MET A 1 -6.36 -16.56 25.46
N VAL A 2 -7.60 -16.23 25.09
CA VAL A 2 -7.94 -15.62 23.79
C VAL A 2 -7.30 -14.24 23.66
N GLN A 3 -6.37 -14.04 22.71
CA GLN A 3 -5.99 -12.69 22.30
C GLN A 3 -7.23 -12.05 21.67
N VAL A 4 -7.88 -11.12 22.37
CA VAL A 4 -9.21 -10.61 21.94
C VAL A 4 -9.06 -9.52 20.88
N PHE A 5 -7.87 -8.93 20.73
CA PHE A 5 -7.67 -7.76 19.89
C PHE A 5 -6.36 -7.81 19.10
N ALA A 6 -6.46 -8.02 17.79
CA ALA A 6 -5.34 -7.93 16.86
C ALA A 6 -5.00 -6.47 16.56
N VAL A 7 -4.07 -5.90 17.34
CA VAL A 7 -3.63 -4.50 17.17
C VAL A 7 -3.13 -4.18 15.73
N PRO A 8 -2.33 -5.05 15.07
CA PRO A 8 -1.91 -4.79 13.68
C PRO A 8 -3.10 -4.71 12.71
N VAL A 9 -4.07 -5.60 12.85
CA VAL A 9 -5.30 -5.63 12.04
C VAL A 9 -6.11 -4.35 12.24
N PHE A 10 -6.22 -3.87 13.48
CA PHE A 10 -6.88 -2.60 13.78
C PHE A 10 -6.25 -1.44 13.01
N PHE A 11 -4.93 -1.28 13.05
CA PHE A 11 -4.26 -0.16 12.37
C PHE A 11 -4.32 -0.26 10.84
N ILE A 12 -4.25 -1.47 10.29
CA ILE A 12 -4.46 -1.72 8.86
C ILE A 12 -5.87 -1.30 8.46
N VAL A 13 -6.90 -1.87 9.08
CA VAL A 13 -8.31 -1.57 8.74
C VAL A 13 -8.64 -0.10 8.97
N PHE A 14 -8.14 0.49 10.07
CA PHE A 14 -8.31 1.91 10.38
C PHE A 14 -7.72 2.80 9.29
N ARG A 15 -6.52 2.49 8.80
CA ARG A 15 -5.88 3.21 7.69
C ARG A 15 -6.68 3.08 6.40
N GLU A 16 -7.00 1.86 5.97
CA GLU A 16 -7.70 1.65 4.69
C GLU A 16 -9.11 2.28 4.70
N THR A 17 -9.78 2.23 5.86
CA THR A 17 -11.06 2.93 6.10
C THR A 17 -10.88 4.44 6.04
N LEU A 18 -9.81 4.98 6.61
CA LEU A 18 -9.55 6.41 6.59
C LEU A 18 -9.29 6.93 5.19
N GLU A 19 -8.45 6.25 4.42
CA GLU A 19 -8.17 6.62 3.03
C GLU A 19 -9.44 6.61 2.17
N THR A 20 -10.23 5.55 2.32
CA THR A 20 -11.55 5.43 1.71
C THR A 20 -12.48 6.60 2.12
N SER A 21 -12.57 6.90 3.41
CA SER A 21 -13.43 7.96 3.94
C SER A 21 -13.01 9.35 3.45
N ILE A 22 -11.71 9.59 3.28
CA ILE A 22 -11.16 10.85 2.75
C ILE A 22 -11.55 10.99 1.29
N ILE A 23 -11.43 9.94 0.48
CA ILE A 23 -11.79 9.98 -0.94
C ILE A 23 -13.29 10.27 -1.10
N VAL A 24 -14.14 9.58 -0.34
CA VAL A 24 -15.60 9.82 -0.34
C VAL A 24 -15.92 11.26 0.10
N SER A 25 -15.24 11.77 1.14
CA SER A 25 -15.41 13.14 1.64
C SER A 25 -15.00 14.19 0.61
N VAL A 26 -13.90 13.97 -0.11
CA VAL A 26 -13.43 14.84 -1.20
C VAL A 26 -14.40 14.83 -2.37
N LEU A 27 -14.94 13.67 -2.74
CA LEU A 27 -15.95 13.55 -3.81
C LEU A 27 -17.25 14.28 -3.44
N LEU A 28 -17.71 14.15 -2.19
CA LEU A 28 -18.89 14.86 -1.67
C LEU A 28 -18.65 16.38 -1.62
N SER A 29 -17.46 16.82 -1.19
CA SER A 29 -17.08 18.22 -1.17
C SER A 29 -17.00 18.81 -2.59
N PHE A 30 -16.43 18.08 -3.55
CA PHE A 30 -16.39 18.47 -4.96
C PHE A 30 -17.79 18.58 -5.57
N LEU A 31 -18.69 17.63 -5.27
CA LEU A 31 -20.09 17.70 -5.69
C LEU A 31 -20.77 18.96 -5.15
N LYS A 32 -20.53 19.31 -3.89
CA LYS A 32 -21.05 20.54 -3.26
C LYS A 32 -20.48 21.82 -3.89
N GLN A 33 -19.23 21.80 -4.35
CA GLN A 33 -18.56 22.96 -4.94
C GLN A 33 -18.96 23.21 -6.41
N GLN A 34 -19.15 22.15 -7.20
CA GLN A 34 -19.45 22.25 -8.63
C GLN A 34 -20.95 22.36 -8.93
N LEU A 35 -21.78 21.68 -8.14
CA LEU A 35 -23.24 21.60 -8.32
C LEU A 35 -23.93 22.10 -7.06
N GLY A 36 -23.50 23.26 -6.57
CA GLY A 36 -24.02 23.88 -5.36
C GLY A 36 -25.56 23.81 -5.28
N PRO A 37 -26.11 23.73 -4.06
CA PRO A 37 -27.54 23.47 -3.85
C PRO A 37 -28.47 24.47 -4.58
N ASP A 38 -27.97 25.66 -4.92
CA ASP A 38 -28.73 26.75 -5.54
C ASP A 38 -28.96 26.65 -7.06
N LYS A 39 -28.25 25.79 -7.81
CA LYS A 39 -28.42 25.70 -9.29
C LYS A 39 -29.26 24.52 -9.78
N ASP A 40 -29.25 23.36 -9.09
CA ASP A 40 -30.06 22.18 -9.44
C ASP A 40 -30.11 21.14 -8.30
N GLN A 41 -31.03 21.32 -7.35
CA GLN A 41 -31.12 20.49 -6.15
C GLN A 41 -31.51 19.02 -6.43
N THR A 42 -32.23 18.78 -7.53
CA THR A 42 -32.65 17.43 -7.97
C THR A 42 -31.47 16.62 -8.53
N VAL A 43 -30.58 17.28 -9.27
CA VAL A 43 -29.35 16.68 -9.83
C VAL A 43 -28.36 16.41 -8.70
N TYR A 44 -28.14 17.39 -7.82
CA TYR A 44 -27.29 17.22 -6.63
C TYR A 44 -27.69 16.01 -5.77
N ASN A 45 -28.98 15.87 -5.45
CA ASN A 45 -29.48 14.76 -4.64
C ASN A 45 -29.36 13.40 -5.36
N LYS A 46 -29.53 13.35 -6.70
CA LYS A 46 -29.31 12.13 -7.49
C LYS A 46 -27.84 11.72 -7.49
N LEU A 47 -26.92 12.66 -7.70
CA LEU A 47 -25.48 12.38 -7.73
C LEU A 47 -24.95 11.99 -6.33
N ARG A 48 -25.45 12.62 -5.28
CA ARG A 48 -25.12 12.22 -3.89
C ARG A 48 -25.57 10.79 -3.60
N LYS A 49 -26.79 10.40 -4.02
CA LYS A 49 -27.28 9.02 -3.89
C LYS A 49 -26.41 8.04 -4.68
N GLN A 50 -25.94 8.41 -5.87
CA GLN A 50 -25.03 7.59 -6.66
C GLN A 50 -23.69 7.34 -5.94
N ILE A 51 -23.10 8.34 -5.29
CA ILE A 51 -21.88 8.17 -4.49
C ILE A 51 -22.12 7.18 -3.34
N TRP A 52 -23.23 7.33 -2.63
CA TRP A 52 -23.56 6.47 -1.47
C TRP A 52 -23.88 5.04 -1.89
N TRP A 53 -24.58 4.84 -3.02
CA TRP A 53 -24.80 3.51 -3.58
C TRP A 53 -23.50 2.86 -4.06
N GLY A 54 -22.61 3.62 -4.71
CA GLY A 54 -21.30 3.11 -5.13
C GLY A 54 -20.46 2.70 -3.92
N THR A 55 -20.53 3.49 -2.85
CA THR A 55 -19.85 3.22 -1.59
C THR A 55 -20.40 1.96 -0.91
N GLY A 56 -21.73 1.89 -0.75
CA GLY A 56 -22.39 0.78 -0.08
C GLY A 56 -22.22 -0.56 -0.80
N ILE A 57 -22.35 -0.58 -2.12
CA ILE A 57 -22.18 -1.81 -2.92
C ILE A 57 -20.73 -2.28 -2.88
N GLY A 58 -19.76 -1.37 -3.03
CA GLY A 58 -18.33 -1.71 -2.93
C GLY A 58 -18.00 -2.33 -1.57
N PHE A 59 -18.45 -1.68 -0.49
CA PHE A 59 -18.26 -2.19 0.87
C PHE A 59 -18.92 -3.55 1.11
N ALA A 60 -20.14 -3.76 0.62
CA ALA A 60 -20.84 -5.04 0.74
C ALA A 60 -20.10 -6.19 0.03
N ILE A 61 -19.57 -5.95 -1.17
CA ILE A 61 -18.77 -6.95 -1.89
C ILE A 61 -17.49 -7.29 -1.12
N CYS A 62 -16.79 -6.28 -0.57
CA CYS A 62 -15.62 -6.52 0.27
C CYS A 62 -15.97 -7.37 1.50
N LEU A 63 -17.10 -7.10 2.16
CA LEU A 63 -17.53 -7.87 3.32
C LEU A 63 -17.81 -9.34 2.95
N ILE A 64 -18.47 -9.60 1.82
CA ILE A 64 -18.74 -10.96 1.32
C ILE A 64 -17.43 -11.71 1.04
N ILE A 65 -16.47 -11.07 0.35
CA ILE A 65 -15.18 -11.68 0.03
C ILE A 65 -14.38 -11.96 1.30
N GLY A 66 -14.32 -11.01 2.24
CA GLY A 66 -13.64 -11.19 3.52
C GLY A 66 -14.24 -12.32 4.37
N ALA A 67 -15.57 -12.37 4.48
CA ALA A 67 -16.27 -13.44 5.18
C ALA A 67 -16.06 -14.81 4.50
N GLY A 68 -16.03 -14.85 3.16
CA GLY A 68 -15.78 -16.06 2.39
C GLY A 68 -14.37 -16.62 2.61
N LEU A 69 -13.34 -15.75 2.63
CA LEU A 69 -11.97 -16.17 2.93
C LEU A 69 -11.84 -16.72 4.35
N ILE A 70 -12.38 -16.01 5.34
CA ILE A 70 -12.41 -16.46 6.73
C ILE A 70 -13.11 -17.84 6.82
N GLY A 71 -14.29 -17.98 6.23
CA GLY A 71 -15.04 -19.23 6.23
C GLY A 71 -14.29 -20.40 5.58
N ALA A 72 -13.65 -20.17 4.44
CA ALA A 72 -12.86 -21.19 3.75
C ALA A 72 -11.64 -21.64 4.56
N PHE A 73 -10.89 -20.71 5.15
CA PHE A 73 -9.71 -21.02 5.96
C PHE A 73 -10.07 -21.81 7.22
N TYR A 74 -11.16 -21.46 7.91
CA TYR A 74 -11.56 -22.19 9.12
C TYR A 74 -12.22 -23.54 8.82
N SER A 75 -12.70 -23.78 7.60
CA SER A 75 -13.27 -25.07 7.19
C SER A 75 -12.21 -26.12 6.82
N ILE A 76 -10.95 -25.73 6.54
CA ILE A 76 -9.92 -26.63 5.98
C ILE A 76 -9.07 -27.37 7.05
N GLY A 77 -9.37 -27.22 8.34
CA GLY A 77 -8.92 -28.13 9.40
C GLY A 77 -7.57 -27.77 10.05
N LYS A 78 -7.57 -27.77 11.40
CA LYS A 78 -6.50 -27.26 12.27
C LYS A 78 -5.31 -28.21 12.51
N ASP A 79 -5.40 -29.50 12.16
CA ASP A 79 -4.46 -30.48 12.72
C ASP A 79 -3.27 -30.87 11.84
N SER A 80 -3.20 -30.43 10.58
CA SER A 80 -2.03 -30.72 9.71
C SER A 80 -0.85 -29.76 9.87
N TRP A 81 -0.98 -28.69 10.65
CA TRP A 81 -0.02 -27.57 10.68
C TRP A 81 0.83 -27.49 11.95
N GLY A 82 0.50 -28.25 13.00
CA GLY A 82 1.20 -28.19 14.30
C GLY A 82 2.73 -28.39 14.24
N PRO A 83 3.28 -29.36 13.47
CA PRO A 83 4.74 -29.57 13.43
C PRO A 83 5.54 -28.45 12.75
N ALA A 84 4.87 -27.57 12.00
CA ALA A 84 5.49 -26.50 11.22
C ALA A 84 5.00 -25.10 11.61
N GLU A 85 4.28 -24.97 12.73
CA GLU A 85 3.64 -23.72 13.18
C GLU A 85 4.63 -22.56 13.24
N TYR A 86 5.75 -22.73 13.95
CA TYR A 86 6.80 -21.70 14.06
C TYR A 86 7.43 -21.31 12.71
N ILE A 87 7.60 -22.28 11.80
CA ILE A 87 8.16 -22.00 10.47
C ILE A 87 7.17 -21.18 9.65
N TRP A 88 5.89 -21.54 9.69
CA TRP A 88 4.84 -20.82 8.98
C TRP A 88 4.60 -19.42 9.55
N GLU A 89 4.52 -19.28 10.88
CA GLU A 89 4.43 -17.98 11.54
C GLU A 89 5.62 -17.08 11.19
N GLY A 90 6.83 -17.65 11.15
CA GLY A 90 8.03 -16.95 10.70
C GLY A 90 7.92 -16.47 9.24
N VAL A 91 7.61 -17.37 8.30
CA VAL A 91 7.52 -17.03 6.87
C VAL A 91 6.43 -15.99 6.62
N PHE A 92 5.25 -16.14 7.21
CA PHE A 92 4.16 -15.17 7.05
C PHE A 92 4.52 -13.81 7.64
N SER A 93 5.23 -13.78 8.77
CA SER A 93 5.70 -12.53 9.37
C SER A 93 6.74 -11.81 8.49
N VAL A 94 7.66 -12.54 7.83
CA VAL A 94 8.58 -11.96 6.82
C VAL A 94 7.79 -11.38 5.66
N VAL A 95 6.91 -12.18 5.05
CA VAL A 95 6.13 -11.74 3.88
C VAL A 95 5.28 -10.52 4.21
N ALA A 96 4.58 -10.54 5.36
CA ALA A 96 3.79 -9.41 5.84
C ALA A 96 4.64 -8.15 6.03
N SER A 97 5.82 -8.25 6.66
CA SER A 97 6.70 -7.09 6.89
C SER A 97 7.17 -6.44 5.58
N VAL A 98 7.51 -7.25 4.56
CA VAL A 98 7.94 -6.77 3.24
C VAL A 98 6.79 -6.10 2.50
N ILE A 99 5.61 -6.73 2.52
CA ILE A 99 4.41 -6.19 1.92
C ILE A 99 4.05 -4.83 2.54
N ILE A 100 4.00 -4.74 3.88
CA ILE A 100 3.73 -3.49 4.59
C ILE A 100 4.76 -2.42 4.22
N ALA A 101 6.05 -2.79 4.12
CA ALA A 101 7.11 -1.85 3.77
C ALA A 101 6.97 -1.27 2.36
N ILE A 102 6.60 -2.11 1.37
CA ILE A 102 6.39 -1.69 -0.03
C ILE A 102 5.14 -0.79 -0.14
N VAL A 103 4.05 -1.19 0.51
CA VAL A 103 2.78 -0.48 0.48
C VAL A 103 2.88 0.87 1.18
N GLY A 104 3.54 0.93 2.35
CA GLY A 104 3.85 2.18 3.03
C GLY A 104 4.60 3.18 2.13
N ALA A 105 5.59 2.69 1.37
CA ALA A 105 6.37 3.52 0.45
C ALA A 105 5.55 3.99 -0.77
N ALA A 106 4.67 3.13 -1.31
CA ALA A 106 3.76 3.49 -2.39
C ALA A 106 2.77 4.59 -1.97
N LEU A 107 2.34 4.56 -0.71
CA LEU A 107 1.28 5.45 -0.24
C LEU A 107 1.74 6.88 0.05
N LEU A 108 2.98 7.07 0.49
CA LEU A 108 3.55 8.43 0.61
C LEU A 108 3.55 9.20 -0.74
N ARG A 109 3.38 8.50 -1.86
CA ARG A 109 3.24 9.10 -3.20
C ARG A 109 1.80 9.42 -3.62
N ILE A 110 0.80 8.89 -2.91
CA ILE A 110 -0.62 9.02 -3.27
C ILE A 110 -1.10 10.47 -3.20
N SER A 111 -0.59 11.26 -2.25
CA SER A 111 -0.94 12.66 -2.04
C SER A 111 -0.67 13.52 -3.29
N LYS A 112 0.45 13.26 -3.98
CA LYS A 112 0.81 13.93 -5.25
C LYS A 112 -0.02 13.40 -6.43
N LEU A 113 -0.47 12.16 -6.37
CA LEU A 113 -1.31 11.56 -7.42
C LEU A 113 -2.72 12.16 -7.37
N GLN A 114 -3.33 12.31 -6.19
CA GLN A 114 -4.66 12.91 -6.03
C GLN A 114 -4.76 14.31 -6.67
N ALA A 115 -3.74 15.16 -6.51
CA ALA A 115 -3.70 16.47 -7.15
C ALA A 115 -3.71 16.39 -8.69
N LYS A 116 -2.90 15.50 -9.28
CA LYS A 116 -2.87 15.26 -10.74
C LYS A 116 -4.19 14.68 -11.25
N TRP A 117 -4.82 13.80 -10.47
CA TRP A 117 -6.11 13.20 -10.80
C TRP A 117 -7.25 14.22 -10.74
N ARG A 118 -7.27 15.12 -9.75
CA ARG A 118 -8.25 16.22 -9.69
C ARG A 118 -8.16 17.11 -10.92
N VAL A 119 -6.96 17.45 -11.37
CA VAL A 119 -6.76 18.25 -12.60
C VAL A 119 -7.20 17.49 -13.86
N LYS A 120 -6.90 16.19 -13.94
CA LYS A 120 -7.34 15.34 -15.06
C LYS A 120 -8.86 15.16 -15.11
N LEU A 121 -9.51 15.02 -13.95
CA LEU A 121 -10.96 14.91 -13.83
C LEU A 121 -11.66 16.23 -14.13
N ALA A 122 -11.13 17.35 -13.64
CA ALA A 122 -11.62 18.69 -14.00
C ALA A 122 -11.53 18.91 -15.52
N LYS A 123 -10.39 18.59 -16.14
CA LYS A 123 -10.21 18.70 -17.59
C LYS A 123 -11.11 17.74 -18.38
N ALA A 124 -11.37 16.53 -17.88
CA ALA A 124 -12.27 15.57 -18.53
C ALA A 124 -13.75 15.99 -18.41
N LEU A 125 -14.12 16.67 -17.31
CA LEU A 125 -15.46 17.23 -17.12
C LEU A 125 -15.67 18.54 -17.92
N GLU A 126 -14.62 19.34 -18.11
CA GLU A 126 -14.65 20.55 -18.96
C GLU A 126 -14.61 20.22 -20.45
N ALA A 127 -14.02 19.08 -20.86
CA ALA A 127 -14.00 18.62 -22.26
C ALA A 127 -15.39 18.20 -22.80
N LYS A 128 -16.46 18.47 -22.04
CA LYS A 128 -17.86 18.18 -22.35
C LYS A 128 -18.47 19.15 -23.36
N ASP A 129 -17.76 19.40 -24.46
CA ASP A 129 -18.32 20.10 -25.63
C ASP A 129 -17.79 19.65 -27.00
N ASN A 130 -17.26 18.42 -27.12
CA ASN A 130 -16.91 17.86 -28.42
C ASN A 130 -17.80 16.66 -28.79
N ARG A 131 -18.90 16.98 -29.47
CA ARG A 131 -20.03 16.12 -29.85
C ARG A 131 -19.72 15.12 -30.97
N ASN A 132 -18.47 14.67 -31.17
CA ASN A 132 -18.12 13.77 -32.27
C ASN A 132 -17.07 12.72 -31.85
N ALA A 133 -17.52 11.53 -31.41
CA ALA A 133 -16.73 10.30 -31.48
C ALA A 133 -17.64 9.05 -31.50
N ARG A 134 -17.67 8.39 -32.67
CA ARG A 134 -18.45 7.19 -33.01
C ARG A 134 -17.91 5.92 -32.31
N LEU A 135 -18.86 5.02 -32.01
CA LEU A 135 -18.77 3.58 -31.71
C LEU A 135 -18.03 3.06 -30.45
N GLY A 136 -17.05 3.76 -29.85
CA GLY A 136 -16.52 3.43 -28.51
C GLY A 136 -17.38 3.94 -27.35
N THR A 137 -18.53 4.53 -27.68
CA THR A 137 -19.18 5.59 -26.92
C THR A 137 -20.23 5.10 -25.92
N ARG A 138 -20.71 3.85 -25.99
CA ARG A 138 -21.76 3.37 -25.06
C ARG A 138 -21.22 3.16 -23.65
N PHE A 139 -20.08 2.46 -23.52
CA PHE A 139 -19.44 2.24 -22.23
C PHE A 139 -18.79 3.52 -21.70
N LYS A 140 -18.24 4.36 -22.59
CA LYS A 140 -17.68 5.67 -22.23
C LYS A 140 -18.76 6.65 -21.78
N ALA A 141 -19.88 6.77 -22.49
CA ALA A 141 -21.00 7.63 -22.10
C ALA A 141 -21.77 7.06 -20.89
N TRP A 142 -21.84 5.73 -20.74
CA TRP A 142 -22.37 5.10 -19.52
C TRP A 142 -21.44 5.35 -18.33
N ALA A 143 -20.13 5.13 -18.48
CA ALA A 143 -19.14 5.44 -17.46
C ALA A 143 -19.07 6.94 -17.13
N GLU A 144 -19.34 7.83 -18.09
CA GLU A 144 -19.42 9.29 -17.88
C GLU A 144 -20.73 9.70 -17.18
N LYS A 145 -21.85 9.04 -17.52
CA LYS A 145 -23.17 9.21 -16.85
C LYS A 145 -23.20 8.64 -15.43
N TYR A 146 -22.44 7.58 -15.17
CA TYR A 146 -22.32 6.90 -13.87
C TYR A 146 -20.94 7.10 -13.23
N ALA A 147 -20.14 8.08 -13.70
CA ALA A 147 -18.78 8.33 -13.19
C ALA A 147 -18.78 8.58 -11.69
N MET A 148 -19.82 9.29 -11.21
CA MET A 148 -19.99 9.62 -9.80
C MET A 148 -20.31 8.41 -8.90
N PHE A 149 -20.80 7.31 -9.48
CA PHE A 149 -21.00 6.02 -8.82
C PHE A 149 -19.74 5.15 -8.93
N LEU A 150 -19.18 5.05 -10.14
CA LEU A 150 -18.10 4.11 -10.46
C LEU A 150 -16.77 4.47 -9.79
N LEU A 151 -16.47 5.76 -9.67
CA LEU A 151 -15.24 6.24 -9.03
C LEU A 151 -15.14 5.83 -7.54
N PRO A 152 -16.11 6.15 -6.67
CA PRO A 152 -16.07 5.69 -5.28
C PRO A 152 -16.17 4.16 -5.19
N PHE A 153 -16.96 3.51 -6.05
CA PHE A 153 -17.10 2.05 -6.07
C PHE A 153 -15.77 1.33 -6.34
N ILE A 154 -15.07 1.65 -7.43
CA ILE A 154 -13.77 1.02 -7.78
C ILE A 154 -12.73 1.32 -6.70
N THR A 155 -12.75 2.54 -6.16
CA THR A 155 -11.82 2.93 -5.09
C THR A 155 -12.02 2.05 -3.85
N ILE A 156 -13.27 1.91 -3.39
CA ILE A 156 -13.60 1.10 -2.20
C ILE A 156 -13.30 -0.37 -2.43
N LEU A 157 -13.56 -0.89 -3.62
CA LEU A 157 -13.18 -2.24 -3.96
C LEU A 157 -11.66 -2.43 -3.90
N ARG A 158 -10.88 -1.49 -4.43
CA ARG A 158 -9.43 -1.58 -4.41
C ARG A 158 -8.88 -1.54 -2.98
N GLU A 159 -9.17 -0.48 -2.24
CA GLU A 159 -8.65 -0.30 -0.88
C GLU A 159 -9.20 -1.39 0.06
N GLY A 160 -10.47 -1.77 -0.12
CA GLY A 160 -11.10 -2.85 0.63
C GLY A 160 -10.54 -4.24 0.32
N LEU A 161 -10.18 -4.54 -0.93
CA LEU A 161 -9.47 -5.77 -1.29
C LEU A 161 -8.04 -5.77 -0.76
N GLU A 162 -7.35 -4.64 -0.80
CA GLU A 162 -6.02 -4.48 -0.17
C GLU A 162 -6.11 -4.80 1.33
N ALA A 163 -7.09 -4.21 2.02
CA ALA A 163 -7.36 -4.47 3.44
C ALA A 163 -7.58 -5.97 3.71
N ILE A 164 -8.41 -6.64 2.90
CA ILE A 164 -8.70 -8.07 3.07
C ILE A 164 -7.44 -8.92 2.86
N VAL A 165 -6.63 -8.61 1.85
CA VAL A 165 -5.39 -9.34 1.58
C VAL A 165 -4.37 -9.14 2.69
N PHE A 166 -4.24 -7.93 3.25
CA PHE A 166 -3.36 -7.67 4.38
C PHE A 166 -3.84 -8.33 5.66
N VAL A 167 -5.14 -8.26 5.96
CA VAL A 167 -5.72 -8.91 7.13
C VAL A 167 -5.62 -10.43 7.01
N ALA A 168 -5.79 -10.99 5.81
CA ALA A 168 -5.51 -12.40 5.57
C ALA A 168 -4.04 -12.72 5.82
N GLY A 169 -3.10 -11.95 5.24
CA GLY A 169 -1.65 -12.19 5.41
C GLY A 169 -1.17 -12.11 6.86
N VAL A 170 -1.65 -11.14 7.63
CA VAL A 170 -1.30 -10.99 9.07
C VAL A 170 -2.14 -11.92 9.96
N GLY A 171 -3.39 -12.21 9.55
CA GLY A 171 -4.33 -13.04 10.27
C GLY A 171 -3.97 -14.53 10.29
N LEU A 172 -3.06 -14.98 9.42
CA LEU A 172 -2.49 -16.33 9.48
C LEU A 172 -1.60 -16.55 10.72
N ALA A 173 -1.03 -15.48 11.27
CA ALA A 173 -0.18 -15.53 12.46
C ALA A 173 -0.92 -15.13 13.76
N LEU A 174 -2.25 -14.98 13.70
CA LEU A 174 -3.07 -14.51 14.84
C LEU A 174 -4.31 -15.40 15.05
N PRO A 175 -4.79 -15.55 16.30
CA PRO A 175 -6.01 -16.30 16.58
C PRO A 175 -7.22 -15.72 15.84
N ALA A 176 -8.03 -16.60 15.24
CA ALA A 176 -9.25 -16.30 14.49
C ALA A 176 -10.22 -15.33 15.16
N SER A 177 -10.39 -15.50 16.47
CA SER A 177 -11.33 -14.75 17.30
C SER A 177 -10.88 -13.31 17.54
N SER A 178 -9.59 -12.99 17.30
CA SER A 178 -8.99 -11.67 17.54
C SER A 178 -9.21 -10.67 16.39
N ILE A 179 -9.52 -11.19 15.20
CA ILE A 179 -9.58 -10.44 13.94
C ILE A 179 -10.90 -9.63 13.80
N PRO A 180 -12.09 -10.19 14.09
CA PRO A 180 -13.35 -9.47 13.88
C PRO A 180 -13.48 -8.22 14.76
N LEU A 181 -13.10 -8.31 16.04
CA LEU A 181 -13.21 -7.18 16.96
C LEU A 181 -12.29 -6.02 16.53
N ALA A 182 -11.03 -6.32 16.20
CA ALA A 182 -10.09 -5.33 15.70
C ALA A 182 -10.57 -4.66 14.40
N THR A 183 -11.21 -5.44 13.51
CA THR A 183 -11.77 -4.94 12.23
C THR A 183 -12.94 -3.98 12.48
N VAL A 184 -13.89 -4.33 13.35
CA VAL A 184 -15.04 -3.47 13.68
C VAL A 184 -14.59 -2.19 14.36
N CYS A 185 -13.67 -2.27 15.33
CA CYS A 185 -13.11 -1.10 15.99
C CYS A 185 -12.35 -0.20 15.01
N GLY A 186 -11.55 -0.78 14.10
CA GLY A 186 -10.81 -0.04 13.08
C GLY A 186 -11.73 0.69 12.11
N LEU A 187 -12.77 0.00 11.62
CA LEU A 187 -13.79 0.59 10.74
C LEU A 187 -14.54 1.73 11.45
N ALA A 188 -14.98 1.53 12.69
CA ALA A 188 -15.70 2.53 13.46
C ALA A 188 -14.84 3.78 13.71
N ALA A 189 -13.59 3.60 14.13
CA ALA A 189 -12.64 4.70 14.33
C ALA A 189 -12.35 5.43 13.01
N GLY A 190 -12.19 4.69 11.91
CA GLY A 190 -11.91 5.27 10.60
C GLY A 190 -13.06 6.10 10.05
N ILE A 191 -14.30 5.59 10.17
CA ILE A 191 -15.50 6.34 9.79
C ILE A 191 -15.66 7.60 10.65
N LEU A 192 -15.43 7.50 11.96
CA LEU A 192 -15.55 8.64 12.88
C LEU A 192 -14.57 9.75 12.51
N VAL A 193 -13.29 9.42 12.32
CA VAL A 193 -12.26 10.39 11.96
C VAL A 193 -12.52 10.93 10.55
N GLY A 194 -12.93 10.09 9.60
CA GLY A 194 -13.35 10.50 8.26
C GLY A 194 -14.51 11.51 8.27
N PHE A 195 -15.49 11.31 9.15
CA PHE A 195 -16.61 12.23 9.32
C PHE A 195 -16.18 13.58 9.91
N ILE A 196 -15.28 13.57 10.89
CA ILE A 196 -14.70 14.80 11.46
C ILE A 196 -13.96 15.57 10.36
N ILE A 197 -13.20 14.87 9.51
CA ILE A 197 -12.48 15.48 8.37
C ILE A 197 -13.46 16.13 7.38
N TYR A 198 -14.53 15.42 7.00
CA TYR A 198 -15.55 15.97 6.10
C TYR A 198 -16.13 17.29 6.62
N LYS A 199 -16.31 17.41 7.94
CA LYS A 199 -16.80 18.63 8.59
C LYS A 199 -15.72 19.71 8.75
N CYS A 200 -14.46 19.34 8.97
CA CYS A 200 -13.39 20.27 9.35
C CYS A 200 -12.71 20.97 8.14
N GLY A 201 -12.81 20.44 6.92
CA GLY A 201 -12.51 21.17 5.67
C GLY A 201 -11.04 21.58 5.41
N ASN A 202 -10.14 21.49 6.40
CA ASN A 202 -8.73 21.83 6.23
C ASN A 202 -7.91 20.59 5.80
N MET A 203 -7.16 20.69 4.70
CA MET A 203 -6.43 19.58 4.06
C MET A 203 -5.02 19.37 4.63
N ALA A 204 -4.44 20.37 5.32
CA ALA A 204 -3.11 20.30 5.92
C ALA A 204 -2.93 19.22 7.03
N PRO A 205 -3.89 18.97 7.95
CA PRO A 205 -3.75 17.90 8.95
C PRO A 205 -3.75 16.49 8.35
N LEU A 206 -4.25 16.29 7.12
CA LEU A 206 -4.36 14.97 6.50
C LEU A 206 -3.01 14.38 6.11
N GLN A 207 -2.14 15.20 5.53
CA GLN A 207 -0.81 14.73 5.11
C GLN A 207 0.04 14.36 6.33
N VAL A 208 -0.02 15.15 7.40
CA VAL A 208 0.68 14.86 8.66
C VAL A 208 0.16 13.58 9.29
N PHE A 209 -1.17 13.41 9.32
CA PHE A 209 -1.78 12.19 9.84
C PHE A 209 -1.35 10.93 9.07
N LEU A 210 -1.37 10.97 7.74
CA LEU A 210 -0.94 9.83 6.90
C LEU A 210 0.55 9.52 7.05
N ILE A 211 1.39 10.53 7.27
CA ILE A 211 2.81 10.33 7.58
C ILE A 211 2.96 9.62 8.92
N ILE A 212 2.26 10.08 9.96
CA ILE A 212 2.31 9.47 11.30
C ILE A 212 1.82 8.02 11.26
N SER A 213 0.69 7.74 10.59
CA SER A 213 0.18 6.37 10.48
C SER A 213 1.11 5.45 9.68
N THR A 214 1.77 5.98 8.64
CA THR A 214 2.75 5.21 7.87
C THR A 214 4.01 4.93 8.68
N CYS A 215 4.51 5.90 9.45
CA CYS A 215 5.62 5.69 10.40
C CYS A 215 5.28 4.62 11.44
N PHE A 216 4.04 4.64 11.94
CA PHE A 216 3.55 3.61 12.86
C PHE A 216 3.51 2.22 12.22
N LEU A 217 3.03 2.09 10.98
CA LEU A 217 3.06 0.80 10.27
C LEU A 217 4.48 0.28 10.00
N TYR A 218 5.46 1.17 9.78
CA TYR A 218 6.87 0.75 9.67
C TYR A 218 7.42 0.19 10.99
N LEU A 219 6.99 0.72 12.15
CA LEU A 219 7.33 0.14 13.45
C LEU A 219 6.77 -1.27 13.59
N VAL A 220 5.51 -1.47 13.21
CA VAL A 220 4.85 -2.80 13.21
C VAL A 220 5.55 -3.75 12.24
N ALA A 221 5.88 -3.31 11.04
CA ALA A 221 6.60 -4.14 10.06
C ALA A 221 7.98 -4.56 10.57
N ALA A 222 8.73 -3.65 11.20
CA ALA A 222 10.01 -3.96 11.84
C ALA A 222 9.83 -4.99 12.97
N GLY A 223 8.78 -4.84 13.78
CA GLY A 223 8.42 -5.77 14.84
C GLY A 223 8.10 -7.17 14.30
N LEU A 224 7.28 -7.26 13.26
CA LEU A 224 6.95 -8.52 12.59
C LEU A 224 8.19 -9.19 11.99
N PHE A 225 9.10 -8.41 11.38
CA PHE A 225 10.34 -8.95 10.83
C PHE A 225 11.26 -9.50 11.92
N SER A 226 11.40 -8.79 13.05
CA SER A 226 12.14 -9.26 14.23
C SER A 226 11.55 -10.56 14.80
N LYS A 227 10.22 -10.61 14.93
CA LYS A 227 9.51 -11.82 15.36
C LYS A 227 9.72 -12.99 14.42
N ALA A 228 9.75 -12.75 13.11
CA ALA A 228 9.97 -13.80 12.13
C ALA A 228 11.29 -14.53 12.34
N VAL A 229 12.37 -13.77 12.56
CA VAL A 229 13.70 -14.33 12.84
C VAL A 229 13.70 -15.07 14.18
N TRP A 230 13.04 -14.50 15.19
CA TRP A 230 12.88 -15.18 16.48
C TRP A 230 12.14 -16.52 16.36
N TYR A 231 11.06 -16.61 15.58
CA TYR A 231 10.32 -17.86 15.37
C TYR A 231 11.17 -18.94 14.70
N PHE A 232 12.05 -18.57 13.76
CA PHE A 232 12.99 -19.54 13.17
C PHE A 232 14.01 -20.05 14.18
N GLU A 233 14.56 -19.17 15.02
CA GLU A 233 15.52 -19.55 16.05
C GLU A 233 14.86 -20.35 17.18
N ALA A 234 13.63 -20.01 17.56
CA ALA A 234 12.83 -20.75 18.53
C ALA A 234 12.49 -22.16 18.02
N ASN A 235 12.19 -22.31 16.74
CA ASN A 235 11.98 -23.61 16.11
C ASN A 235 13.23 -24.49 16.12
N ASP A 236 14.41 -23.91 15.86
CA ASP A 236 15.68 -24.63 15.94
C ASP A 236 15.98 -25.07 17.38
N TRP A 237 15.68 -24.22 18.36
CA TRP A 237 15.80 -24.55 19.78
C TRP A 237 14.84 -25.67 20.21
N ASN A 238 13.57 -25.59 19.81
CA ASN A 238 12.56 -26.63 20.08
C ASN A 238 12.98 -28.00 19.54
N LYS A 239 13.64 -28.05 18.37
CA LYS A 239 14.20 -29.29 17.82
C LYS A 239 15.38 -29.80 18.64
N ALA A 240 16.23 -28.90 19.15
CA ALA A 240 17.40 -29.25 19.94
C ALA A 240 17.04 -29.79 21.34
N THR A 241 15.96 -29.30 21.96
CA THR A 241 15.51 -29.75 23.29
C THR A 241 14.64 -31.02 23.26
N GLY A 242 14.31 -31.54 22.08
CA GLY A 242 13.50 -32.76 21.92
C GLY A 242 11.99 -32.50 21.84
N GLY A 243 11.57 -31.27 21.52
CA GLY A 243 10.19 -30.80 21.66
C GLY A 243 9.97 -30.06 22.99
N ASP A 244 8.92 -29.25 23.07
CA ASP A 244 8.35 -28.73 24.33
C ASP A 244 9.18 -27.70 25.14
N ALA A 245 10.13 -26.97 24.54
CA ALA A 245 10.79 -25.86 25.27
C ALA A 245 9.81 -24.75 25.68
N ALA A 246 8.70 -24.60 24.94
CA ALA A 246 7.62 -23.66 25.25
C ALA A 246 6.84 -24.03 26.53
N GLU A 247 6.77 -25.32 26.90
CA GLU A 247 6.07 -25.76 28.12
C GLU A 247 6.83 -25.36 29.40
N ASN A 248 8.13 -25.07 29.28
CA ASN A 248 8.96 -24.57 30.38
C ASN A 248 8.72 -23.09 30.71
N GLY A 249 7.83 -22.41 29.98
CA GLY A 249 7.41 -21.03 30.24
C GLY A 249 8.57 -20.03 30.11
N SER A 250 8.95 -19.38 31.21
CA SER A 250 10.13 -18.47 31.27
C SER A 250 11.23 -19.02 32.17
N GLY A 251 11.14 -20.29 32.58
CA GLY A 251 12.12 -20.92 33.45
C GLY A 251 13.39 -21.34 32.71
N PRO A 252 14.43 -21.79 33.44
CA PRO A 252 15.61 -22.41 32.86
C PRO A 252 15.23 -23.54 31.88
N GLY A 253 15.81 -23.55 30.67
CA GLY A 253 15.49 -24.53 29.63
C GLY A 253 14.46 -24.07 28.59
N SER A 254 13.77 -22.94 28.80
CA SER A 254 12.82 -22.36 27.83
C SER A 254 13.48 -21.55 26.70
N TYR A 255 14.78 -21.24 26.80
CA TYR A 255 15.50 -20.43 25.81
C TYR A 255 16.98 -20.83 25.70
N ASP A 256 17.59 -20.53 24.56
CA ASP A 256 19.03 -20.74 24.33
C ASP A 256 19.85 -19.58 24.92
N ILE A 257 20.53 -19.83 26.04
CA ILE A 257 21.41 -18.85 26.71
C ILE A 257 22.55 -18.37 25.78
N ARG A 258 22.99 -19.19 24.81
CA ARG A 258 24.12 -18.85 23.94
C ARG A 258 23.76 -17.82 22.88
N ARG A 259 22.50 -17.77 22.48
CA ARG A 259 21.99 -16.88 21.42
C ARG A 259 21.13 -15.74 21.95
N SER A 260 20.70 -15.80 23.20
CA SER A 260 19.96 -14.72 23.85
C SER A 260 20.87 -13.53 24.17
N VAL A 261 20.42 -12.33 23.79
CA VAL A 261 21.03 -11.06 24.21
C VAL A 261 20.57 -10.70 25.61
N TRP A 262 19.28 -10.90 25.89
CA TRP A 262 18.70 -10.76 27.21
C TRP A 262 17.61 -11.79 27.43
N HIS A 263 17.40 -12.09 28.72
CA HIS A 263 16.24 -12.82 29.18
C HIS A 263 15.69 -12.13 30.43
N VAL A 264 14.37 -11.89 30.44
CA VAL A 264 13.68 -11.33 31.60
C VAL A 264 12.57 -12.31 32.03
N ASN A 265 12.56 -12.67 33.32
CA ASN A 265 11.59 -13.62 33.88
C ASN A 265 10.18 -13.01 34.02
N CYS A 266 10.07 -11.68 34.01
CA CYS A 266 8.83 -10.94 33.90
C CYS A 266 8.67 -10.42 32.47
N CYS A 267 7.45 -10.05 32.07
CA CYS A 267 7.18 -9.44 30.75
C CYS A 267 7.22 -10.42 29.56
N ASN A 268 6.92 -11.70 29.80
CA ASN A 268 6.68 -12.68 28.74
C ASN A 268 5.33 -12.40 28.05
N PRO A 269 5.30 -12.26 26.70
CA PRO A 269 4.07 -11.99 25.95
C PRO A 269 3.12 -13.19 25.80
N GLU A 270 3.58 -14.41 26.09
CA GLU A 270 2.85 -15.67 25.95
C GLU A 270 2.29 -16.19 27.29
N LEU A 271 3.01 -15.98 28.40
CA LEU A 271 2.55 -16.40 29.74
C LEU A 271 1.44 -15.49 30.29
N ASN A 272 0.39 -16.10 30.85
CA ASN A 272 -0.78 -15.43 31.46
C ASN A 272 -1.49 -14.41 30.54
N GLY A 273 -1.47 -14.65 29.21
CA GLY A 273 -2.14 -13.78 28.24
C GLY A 273 -1.40 -12.47 27.95
N GLY A 274 -0.14 -12.36 28.36
CA GLY A 274 0.78 -11.31 27.91
C GLY A 274 0.48 -9.88 28.38
N GLY A 275 -0.69 -9.59 28.94
CA GLY A 275 -1.08 -8.25 29.41
C GLY A 275 -0.73 -7.14 28.39
N GLY A 276 -0.19 -6.02 28.88
CA GLY A 276 0.33 -4.96 28.00
C GLY A 276 1.54 -5.39 27.14
N TRP A 277 2.31 -6.40 27.57
CA TRP A 277 3.49 -6.89 26.86
C TRP A 277 3.16 -7.65 25.57
N GLY A 278 1.98 -8.26 25.49
CA GLY A 278 1.45 -8.81 24.23
C GLY A 278 1.22 -7.73 23.16
N ILE A 279 0.81 -6.52 23.59
CA ILE A 279 0.68 -5.38 22.68
C ILE A 279 2.07 -4.93 22.20
N PHE A 280 3.05 -4.84 23.10
CA PHE A 280 4.44 -4.53 22.71
C PHE A 280 5.04 -5.59 21.78
N ASN A 281 4.71 -6.87 21.98
CA ASN A 281 5.10 -7.96 21.08
C ASN A 281 4.47 -7.79 19.69
N ALA A 282 3.17 -7.52 19.62
CA ALA A 282 2.48 -7.33 18.35
C ALA A 282 2.89 -6.04 17.60
N LEU A 283 3.22 -4.96 18.32
CA LEU A 283 3.55 -3.66 17.73
C LEU A 283 5.04 -3.45 17.45
N PHE A 284 5.90 -3.89 18.35
CA PHE A 284 7.34 -3.61 18.27
C PHE A 284 8.18 -4.88 18.13
N GLY A 285 7.56 -6.06 18.17
CA GLY A 285 8.29 -7.33 18.17
C GLY A 285 9.00 -7.62 19.49
N TRP A 286 8.54 -7.01 20.59
CA TRP A 286 9.10 -7.25 21.93
C TRP A 286 9.06 -8.74 22.31
N GLN A 287 10.17 -9.25 22.84
CA GLN A 287 10.23 -10.59 23.41
C GLN A 287 11.04 -10.58 24.71
N ASN A 288 10.61 -11.36 25.72
CA ASN A 288 11.31 -11.43 27.00
C ASN A 288 12.66 -12.14 26.87
N SER A 289 12.76 -13.09 25.94
CA SER A 289 13.98 -13.80 25.52
C SER A 289 14.40 -13.35 24.12
N ALA A 290 15.00 -12.17 24.00
CA ALA A 290 15.44 -11.70 22.69
C ALA A 290 16.79 -12.29 22.32
N THR A 291 16.92 -12.68 21.06
CA THR A 291 18.11 -13.30 20.48
C THR A 291 18.92 -12.29 19.68
N TYR A 292 20.20 -12.61 19.41
CA TYR A 292 21.01 -11.74 18.55
C TYR A 292 20.35 -11.56 17.18
N GLY A 293 19.75 -12.61 16.63
CA GLY A 293 19.02 -12.58 15.36
C GLY A 293 17.84 -11.61 15.37
N SER A 294 16.97 -11.66 16.41
CA SER A 294 15.81 -10.77 16.49
C SER A 294 16.23 -9.29 16.60
N VAL A 295 17.23 -8.98 17.42
CA VAL A 295 17.71 -7.60 17.60
C VAL A 295 18.41 -7.07 16.34
N ILE A 296 19.28 -7.87 15.73
CA ILE A 296 20.00 -7.46 14.51
C ILE A 296 19.02 -7.29 13.35
N SER A 297 18.07 -8.21 13.18
CA SER A 297 17.08 -8.14 12.10
C SER A 297 16.17 -6.91 12.20
N TYR A 298 15.77 -6.51 13.42
CA TYR A 298 15.03 -5.26 13.63
C TYR A 298 15.82 -4.04 13.13
N ASN A 299 17.10 -3.94 13.48
CA ASN A 299 17.97 -2.83 13.06
C ASN A 299 18.24 -2.85 11.55
N VAL A 300 18.51 -4.03 10.98
CA VAL A 300 18.73 -4.21 9.53
C VAL A 300 17.48 -3.81 8.74
N PHE A 301 16.28 -4.14 9.23
CA PHE A 301 15.03 -3.72 8.59
C PHE A 301 14.94 -2.18 8.49
N TRP A 302 15.24 -1.46 9.57
CA TRP A 302 15.26 0.01 9.56
C TRP A 302 16.31 0.57 8.60
N ILE A 303 17.51 0.00 8.57
CA ILE A 303 18.55 0.40 7.61
C ILE A 303 18.05 0.21 6.17
N CYS A 304 17.43 -0.93 5.85
CA CYS A 304 16.84 -1.18 4.53
C CYS A 304 15.76 -0.15 4.16
N VAL A 305 14.87 0.19 5.09
CA VAL A 305 13.83 1.21 4.88
C VAL A 305 14.44 2.59 4.63
N ILE A 306 15.42 3.00 5.44
CA ILE A 306 16.12 4.29 5.27
C ILE A 306 16.82 4.35 3.91
N VAL A 307 17.57 3.31 3.55
CA VAL A 307 18.24 3.22 2.23
C VAL A 307 17.20 3.29 1.12
N GLY A 308 16.09 2.56 1.21
CA GLY A 308 15.00 2.62 0.26
C GLY A 308 14.47 4.04 0.05
N PHE A 309 14.19 4.78 1.12
CA PHE A 309 13.72 6.16 1.03
C PHE A 309 14.78 7.12 0.47
N VAL A 310 16.06 6.96 0.85
CA VAL A 310 17.15 7.76 0.29
C VAL A 310 17.28 7.54 -1.21
N LEU A 311 17.19 6.29 -1.69
CA LEU A 311 17.21 5.95 -3.11
C LEU A 311 16.03 6.55 -3.87
N LEU A 312 14.81 6.47 -3.30
CA LEU A 312 13.62 7.06 -3.90
C LEU A 312 13.71 8.60 -3.97
N ARG A 313 14.22 9.25 -2.92
CA ARG A 313 14.46 10.70 -2.89
C ARG A 313 15.50 11.12 -3.92
N PHE A 314 16.58 10.35 -4.08
CA PHE A 314 17.61 10.61 -5.08
C PHE A 314 17.05 10.51 -6.50
N LYS A 315 16.21 9.49 -6.77
CA LYS A 315 15.53 9.34 -8.06
C LYS A 315 14.59 10.51 -8.37
N GLU A 316 13.83 10.98 -7.38
CA GLU A 316 12.89 12.09 -7.57
C GLU A 316 13.60 13.44 -7.77
N THR A 317 14.73 13.67 -7.11
CA THR A 317 15.48 14.93 -7.20
C THR A 317 16.40 15.02 -8.42
N LYS A 318 17.06 13.90 -8.79
CA LYS A 318 18.06 13.88 -9.88
C LYS A 318 17.58 13.19 -11.15
N GLY A 319 16.37 12.61 -11.16
CA GLY A 319 15.80 11.90 -12.32
C GLY A 319 16.53 10.60 -12.71
N ARG A 320 17.50 10.14 -11.91
CA ARG A 320 18.31 8.95 -12.15
C ARG A 320 18.51 8.12 -10.89
N TRP A 321 18.88 6.85 -11.05
CA TRP A 321 19.37 6.04 -9.94
C TRP A 321 20.83 6.40 -9.63
N PRO A 322 21.29 6.25 -8.36
CA PRO A 322 22.64 6.66 -7.96
C PRO A 322 23.78 6.09 -8.81
N PHE A 323 23.57 4.89 -9.37
CA PHE A 323 24.59 4.15 -10.12
C PHE A 323 24.39 4.14 -11.64
N THR A 324 23.40 4.86 -12.17
CA THR A 324 23.20 5.00 -13.62
C THR A 324 23.95 6.22 -14.16
N LYS A 325 24.76 6.02 -15.21
CA LYS A 325 25.44 7.10 -15.95
C LYS A 325 24.40 8.07 -16.54
N PRO A 326 24.66 9.39 -16.59
CA PRO A 326 23.76 10.35 -17.21
C PRO A 326 23.57 9.99 -18.69
N LYS A 327 22.31 9.97 -19.14
CA LYS A 327 22.00 9.85 -20.58
C LYS A 327 22.48 11.16 -21.24
N PRO A 328 23.27 11.12 -22.33
CA PRO A 328 23.65 12.32 -23.06
C PRO A 328 22.38 13.08 -23.48
N VAL A 329 22.37 14.39 -23.28
CA VAL A 329 21.30 15.26 -23.76
C VAL A 329 21.48 15.37 -25.27
N ASP A 330 20.66 14.66 -26.04
CA ASP A 330 20.56 14.92 -27.48
C ASP A 330 20.00 16.34 -27.66
N ALA A 331 20.79 17.20 -28.30
CA ALA A 331 20.41 18.57 -28.61
C ALA A 331 19.08 18.58 -29.41
N PRO A 332 18.20 19.57 -29.19
CA PRO A 332 16.93 19.64 -29.90
C PRO A 332 17.20 19.93 -31.39
N SER A 333 17.06 18.91 -32.24
CA SER A 333 16.97 19.13 -33.68
C SER A 333 15.69 19.90 -33.96
N THR A 334 15.87 21.14 -34.42
CA THR A 334 14.81 22.02 -34.89
C THR A 334 14.21 21.40 -36.15
N LYS A 335 13.12 20.63 -36.01
CA LYS A 335 12.27 20.31 -37.16
C LYS A 335 11.28 21.43 -37.35
N ARG A 336 11.65 22.33 -38.27
CA ARG A 336 10.82 23.40 -38.83
C ARG A 336 9.62 22.77 -39.54
N ASN A 337 8.42 23.10 -39.09
CA ASN A 337 7.17 22.78 -39.78
C ASN A 337 7.21 23.37 -41.19
N THR A 338 6.96 22.55 -42.21
CA THR A 338 6.41 23.04 -43.49
C THR A 338 5.24 22.14 -43.83
N SER A 339 4.07 22.75 -43.85
CA SER A 339 2.79 22.20 -44.27
C SER A 339 2.80 21.97 -45.79
N GLY A 340 2.15 20.91 -46.24
CA GLY A 340 1.85 20.67 -47.65
C GLY A 340 1.17 19.32 -47.84
N ASP A 341 -0.14 19.34 -48.07
CA ASP A 341 -0.95 18.23 -48.59
C ASP A 341 -0.33 17.63 -49.86
N GLU A 342 -0.37 16.30 -50.01
CA GLU A 342 -1.19 15.63 -51.04
C GLU A 342 -0.87 14.11 -51.11
N THR A 343 -1.89 13.41 -51.58
CA THR A 343 -2.15 11.97 -51.72
C THR A 343 -1.24 11.18 -52.68
N SER A 344 -1.35 9.85 -52.56
CA SER A 344 -1.24 8.79 -53.60
C SER A 344 0.05 7.94 -53.74
N GLU A 345 -0.17 6.63 -53.53
CA GLU A 345 0.20 5.47 -54.38
C GLU A 345 1.66 5.03 -54.67
N THR A 346 1.94 3.79 -54.21
CA THR A 346 2.53 2.64 -54.93
C THR A 346 4.02 2.60 -55.38
N SER A 347 4.65 1.47 -55.01
CA SER A 347 5.64 0.63 -55.74
C SER A 347 7.14 0.97 -55.85
N VAL A 348 7.93 -0.02 -55.40
CA VAL A 348 9.11 -0.67 -56.05
C VAL A 348 10.46 0.11 -56.10
N GLY A 349 11.54 -0.54 -55.61
CA GLY A 349 12.96 -0.09 -55.74
C GLY A 349 13.59 -0.44 -57.10
N PRO A 350 14.92 -0.66 -57.26
CA PRO A 350 16.06 -0.44 -56.37
C PRO A 350 17.30 0.24 -57.04
N SER A 351 18.40 0.41 -56.28
CA SER A 351 19.83 0.52 -56.68
C SER A 351 20.31 1.70 -57.54
N GLU A 352 21.33 2.43 -57.06
CA GLU A 352 22.68 2.46 -57.68
C GLU A 352 23.76 3.11 -56.79
N LYS A 353 25.00 2.69 -57.01
CA LYS A 353 26.26 3.03 -56.33
C LYS A 353 26.95 4.26 -56.98
N VAL A 354 28.16 4.57 -56.48
CA VAL A 354 29.27 5.38 -57.05
C VAL A 354 29.33 6.80 -56.42
N ALA A 355 30.29 7.18 -55.56
CA ALA A 355 31.76 7.15 -55.48
C ALA A 355 32.46 8.41 -56.02
N HIS A 356 33.52 8.82 -55.29
CA HIS A 356 34.53 9.89 -55.53
C HIS A 356 34.06 11.35 -55.38
N GLY A 357 34.85 12.32 -54.90
CA GLY A 357 36.25 12.43 -54.45
C GLY A 357 36.42 13.88 -53.96
N ALA A 358 37.02 14.13 -52.79
CA ALA A 358 38.43 14.52 -52.59
C ALA A 358 38.89 15.83 -53.27
N LYS A 359 39.56 16.66 -52.44
CA LYS A 359 40.32 17.92 -52.65
C LYS A 359 39.62 19.19 -52.15
N SER A 360 40.25 20.15 -51.49
CA SER A 360 41.62 20.34 -50.97
C SER A 360 41.62 21.67 -50.17
N THR A 361 42.44 21.71 -49.11
CA THR A 361 43.41 22.76 -48.68
C THR A 361 43.26 24.20 -49.24
N GLU A 362 43.56 25.32 -48.58
CA GLU A 362 44.48 25.75 -47.50
C GLU A 362 44.21 27.29 -47.35
N VAL A 363 44.04 27.86 -46.14
CA VAL A 363 45.01 28.74 -45.42
C VAL A 363 45.02 30.25 -45.77
N GLN A 364 45.30 31.03 -44.71
CA GLN A 364 45.73 32.45 -44.58
C GLN A 364 44.62 33.52 -44.63
N SER A 365 44.60 34.59 -43.81
CA SER A 365 45.43 35.03 -42.67
C SER A 365 45.04 36.45 -42.20
N HIS A 366 45.43 36.79 -40.96
CA HIS A 366 45.66 38.13 -40.37
C HIS A 366 44.41 39.01 -40.14
N VAL A 367 44.19 39.58 -38.95
CA VAL A 367 45.10 40.30 -38.03
C VAL A 367 44.96 39.81 -36.58
#